data_AF-A0A257MNH1-F1
#
_entry.id   AF-A0A257MNH1-F1
#
_cell.length_a   1.000
_cell.length_b   1.000
_cell.length_c   1.000
_cell.angle_alpha   90.00
_cell.angle_beta   90.00
_cell.angle_gamma   90.00
#
_symmetry.space_group_name_H-M   'P 1'
#
loop_
_entity.id
_entity.type
_entity.pdbx_description
1 polymer ?
#
loop_
_entity_poly.entity_id
_entity_poly.type
_entity_poly.pdbx_seq_one_letter_code
_entity_poly.pdbx_strand_id
1 'polypeptide(L)'
;MRFKTLILSSLLFLALLAVTALSVDWANPSYKADEMFTSGEDEAYVNPVGAPATPQEARELQKNKSALNWTMPSTLTGGGDSARESRESAQSSSESETSASTEETAASDLEISPVQTEAVNVQGNWFFTLNDSVIRDLALTLLQDGSDVYGSGRIKEGNNSMDVSASGAVIGSDMKLNLVSTNPIIQYKLNLTLDQDRASGVFRALCAGCENWIGTVEGQKTG
;
A
#
# COMPACT_ATOMS: atom_id res chain seq x y z
N MET A 1 25.59 24.39 -45.54
CA MET A 1 26.29 23.18 -45.04
C MET A 1 25.49 22.32 -44.06
N ARG A 2 24.34 22.77 -43.50
CA ARG A 2 23.62 22.03 -42.44
C ARG A 2 22.58 20.99 -42.89
N PHE A 3 22.23 20.96 -44.18
CA PHE A 3 21.23 20.01 -44.70
C PHE A 3 21.83 18.61 -44.97
N LYS A 4 23.10 18.55 -45.42
CA LYS A 4 23.81 17.28 -45.67
C LYS A 4 24.12 16.51 -44.38
N THR A 5 24.35 17.20 -43.26
CA THR A 5 24.61 16.60 -41.95
C THR A 5 23.36 15.98 -41.31
N LEU A 6 22.16 16.52 -41.59
CA LEU A 6 20.90 15.95 -41.09
C LEU A 6 20.53 14.64 -41.81
N ILE A 7 20.77 14.57 -43.12
CA ILE A 7 20.53 13.35 -43.91
C ILE A 7 21.48 12.22 -43.48
N LEU A 8 22.76 12.55 -43.23
CA LEU A 8 23.74 11.56 -42.77
C LEU A 8 23.41 11.00 -41.38
N SER A 9 22.91 11.85 -40.47
CA SER A 9 22.48 11.44 -39.13
C SER A 9 21.25 10.52 -39.18
N SER A 10 20.27 10.84 -40.05
CA SER A 10 19.08 10.01 -40.23
C SER A 10 19.38 8.63 -40.82
N LEU A 11 20.35 8.52 -41.73
CA LEU A 11 20.79 7.25 -42.30
C LEU A 11 21.55 6.39 -41.29
N LEU A 12 22.36 7.02 -40.43
CA LEU A 12 23.07 6.32 -39.35
C LEU A 12 22.09 5.77 -38.29
N PHE A 13 21.03 6.54 -37.98
CA PHE A 13 20.01 6.12 -37.01
C PHE A 13 19.15 4.95 -37.53
N LEU A 14 18.84 4.92 -38.83
CA LEU A 14 18.10 3.80 -39.44
C LEU A 14 18.92 2.49 -39.45
N ALA A 15 20.24 2.59 -39.64
CA ALA A 15 21.13 1.42 -39.61
C ALA A 15 21.27 0.81 -38.21
N LEU A 16 21.23 1.63 -37.14
CA LEU A 16 21.25 1.12 -35.76
C LEU A 16 19.95 0.41 -35.36
N LEU A 17 18.81 0.79 -35.93
CA LEU A 17 17.50 0.14 -35.68
C LEU A 17 17.36 -1.23 -36.35
N ALA A 18 18.13 -1.52 -37.41
CA ALA A 18 18.05 -2.80 -38.13
C ALA A 18 18.79 -3.95 -37.42
N VAL A 19 19.67 -3.66 -36.46
CA VAL A 19 20.53 -4.67 -35.79
C VAL A 19 19.81 -5.36 -34.62
N THR A 20 18.69 -4.82 -34.11
CA THR A 20 17.97 -5.39 -32.95
C THR A 20 16.87 -6.40 -33.30
N ALA A 21 16.74 -6.80 -34.57
CA ALA A 21 15.64 -7.67 -35.03
C ALA A 21 16.04 -9.15 -35.23
N LEU A 22 17.21 -9.59 -34.78
CA LEU A 22 17.67 -10.98 -34.93
C LEU A 22 17.66 -11.72 -33.58
N SER A 23 16.49 -12.07 -33.06
CA SER A 23 16.43 -13.04 -31.93
C SER A 23 15.15 -13.89 -31.84
N VAL A 24 14.34 -13.95 -32.89
CA VAL A 24 13.21 -14.90 -32.93
C VAL A 24 13.29 -15.69 -34.24
N ASP A 25 13.49 -16.99 -34.16
CA ASP A 25 13.35 -17.89 -35.30
C ASP A 25 11.85 -18.09 -35.59
N TRP A 26 11.31 -17.19 -36.42
CA TRP A 26 9.91 -17.22 -36.84
C TRP A 26 9.57 -18.41 -37.75
N ALA A 27 10.55 -19.21 -38.18
CA ALA A 27 10.29 -20.36 -39.03
C ALA A 27 9.80 -21.59 -38.24
N ASN A 28 10.05 -21.67 -36.92
CA ASN A 28 9.61 -22.81 -36.10
C ASN A 28 9.45 -22.49 -34.59
N PRO A 29 8.38 -21.80 -34.17
CA PRO A 29 8.14 -21.52 -32.75
C PRO A 29 7.61 -22.75 -32.01
N SER A 30 8.28 -23.20 -30.93
CA SER A 30 7.87 -24.40 -30.17
C SER A 30 6.71 -24.18 -29.18
N TYR A 31 6.20 -22.94 -29.06
CA TYR A 31 5.09 -22.54 -28.18
C TYR A 31 5.17 -23.01 -26.71
N LYS A 32 6.38 -23.30 -26.20
CA LYS A 32 6.59 -23.51 -24.77
C LYS A 32 6.95 -22.18 -24.11
N ALA A 33 6.22 -21.83 -23.06
CA ALA A 33 6.47 -20.61 -22.29
C ALA A 33 7.90 -20.56 -21.72
N ASP A 34 8.51 -21.72 -21.47
CA ASP A 34 9.87 -21.82 -20.92
C ASP A 34 10.96 -21.33 -21.90
N GLU A 35 10.73 -21.39 -23.22
CA GLU A 35 11.68 -20.86 -24.22
C GLU A 35 11.62 -19.32 -24.35
N MET A 36 10.53 -18.68 -23.89
CA MET A 36 10.37 -17.22 -23.97
C MET A 36 11.16 -16.46 -22.89
N PHE A 37 11.76 -17.17 -21.93
CA PHE A 37 12.58 -16.58 -20.86
C PHE A 37 14.09 -16.78 -21.05
N THR A 38 14.51 -17.58 -22.03
CA THR A 38 15.92 -17.75 -22.37
C THR A 38 16.27 -16.78 -23.51
N SER A 39 16.41 -15.50 -23.18
CA SER A 39 17.24 -14.62 -24.00
C SER A 39 18.62 -15.27 -24.08
N GLY A 40 19.10 -15.59 -25.29
CA GLY A 40 20.25 -16.46 -25.58
C GLY A 40 21.61 -16.05 -25.00
N GLU A 41 21.69 -15.97 -23.69
CA GLU A 41 22.89 -15.93 -22.88
C GLU A 41 22.79 -17.16 -21.97
N ASP A 42 23.68 -18.14 -22.19
CA ASP A 42 23.83 -19.35 -21.37
C ASP A 42 24.41 -18.98 -19.99
N GLU A 43 23.73 -18.12 -19.23
CA GLU A 43 23.98 -17.93 -17.81
C GLU A 43 23.23 -19.06 -17.11
N ALA A 44 23.88 -20.22 -16.97
CA ALA A 44 23.37 -21.34 -16.20
C ALA A 44 23.05 -20.85 -14.78
N TYR A 45 21.76 -20.72 -14.46
CA TYR A 45 21.30 -20.37 -13.13
C TYR A 45 21.86 -21.38 -12.12
N VAL A 46 22.87 -20.97 -11.35
CA VAL A 46 23.41 -21.78 -10.26
C VAL A 46 22.55 -21.52 -9.03
N ASN A 47 21.67 -22.48 -8.75
CA ASN A 47 20.84 -22.46 -7.55
C ASN A 47 21.71 -22.33 -6.28
N PRO A 48 21.51 -21.31 -5.43
CA PRO A 48 22.25 -21.20 -4.18
C PRO A 48 21.98 -22.42 -3.30
N VAL A 49 23.07 -23.00 -2.78
CA VAL A 49 23.07 -24.28 -2.04
C VAL A 49 21.95 -24.31 -0.98
N GLY A 50 20.96 -25.19 -1.20
CA GLY A 50 19.88 -25.47 -0.26
C GLY A 50 18.51 -24.88 -0.60
N ALA A 51 18.37 -24.09 -1.67
CA ALA A 51 17.06 -23.70 -2.18
C ALA A 51 16.52 -24.76 -3.18
N PRO A 52 15.21 -25.04 -3.21
CA PRO A 52 14.63 -25.94 -4.21
C PRO A 52 14.75 -25.33 -5.61
N ALA A 53 15.21 -26.12 -6.58
CA ALA A 53 15.48 -25.65 -7.94
C ALA A 53 14.20 -25.34 -8.73
N THR A 54 13.06 -25.85 -8.26
CA THR A 54 11.77 -25.64 -8.91
C THR A 54 10.65 -25.33 -7.90
N PRO A 55 9.59 -24.63 -8.34
CA PRO A 55 8.38 -24.44 -7.53
C PRO A 55 7.68 -25.74 -7.10
N GLN A 56 7.95 -26.85 -7.80
CA GLN A 56 7.39 -28.16 -7.48
C GLN A 56 8.15 -28.81 -6.32
N GLU A 57 9.48 -28.77 -6.34
CA GLU A 57 10.35 -29.26 -5.27
C GLU A 57 10.14 -28.47 -3.96
N ALA A 58 9.91 -27.16 -4.05
CA ALA A 58 9.54 -26.32 -2.90
C ALA A 58 8.24 -26.80 -2.22
N ARG A 59 7.25 -27.19 -3.03
CA ARG A 59 5.95 -27.67 -2.56
C ARG A 59 6.06 -29.04 -1.87
N GLU A 60 6.97 -29.90 -2.31
CA GLU A 60 7.20 -31.22 -1.70
C GLU A 60 7.91 -31.10 -0.35
N LEU A 61 8.91 -30.21 -0.24
CA LEU A 61 9.56 -29.90 1.05
C LEU A 61 8.59 -29.34 2.08
N GLN A 62 7.63 -28.52 1.65
CA GLN A 62 6.61 -27.95 2.55
C GLN A 62 5.61 -29.00 3.04
N LYS A 63 5.26 -29.99 2.20
CA LYS A 63 4.40 -31.11 2.61
C LYS A 63 5.05 -31.99 3.68
N ASN A 64 6.38 -32.13 3.65
CA ASN A 64 7.14 -32.90 4.65
C ASN A 64 7.37 -32.14 5.98
N LYS A 65 7.10 -30.82 6.02
CA LYS A 65 7.26 -29.96 7.22
C LYS A 65 6.08 -30.03 8.21
N SER A 66 5.15 -30.97 8.07
CA SER A 66 4.01 -31.20 8.98
C SER A 66 4.40 -31.63 10.41
N ALA A 67 5.68 -31.61 10.77
CA ALA A 67 6.18 -31.86 12.13
C ALA A 67 6.21 -30.61 13.04
N LEU A 68 5.67 -29.47 12.61
CA LEU A 68 5.47 -28.33 13.51
C LEU A 68 4.34 -28.69 14.49
N ASN A 69 4.70 -28.83 15.76
CA ASN A 69 3.75 -29.14 16.83
C ASN A 69 2.81 -27.95 17.05
N TRP A 70 1.57 -28.07 16.56
CA TRP A 70 0.51 -27.07 16.71
C TRP A 70 -0.21 -27.14 18.06
N THR A 71 0.30 -27.93 19.01
CA THR A 71 -0.30 -28.01 20.34
C THR A 71 -0.10 -26.68 21.06
N MET A 72 -1.19 -25.95 21.31
CA MET A 72 -1.16 -24.76 22.16
C MET A 72 -0.78 -25.16 23.59
N PRO A 73 0.19 -24.49 24.23
CA PRO A 73 0.51 -24.72 25.63
C PRO A 73 -0.67 -24.28 26.52
N SER A 74 -1.25 -25.23 27.24
CA SER A 74 -2.42 -25.04 28.11
C SER A 74 -2.06 -24.45 29.48
N THR A 75 -1.41 -23.28 29.51
CA THR A 75 -1.09 -22.57 30.77
C THR A 75 -2.00 -21.36 31.04
N LEU A 76 -3.13 -21.23 30.33
CA LEU A 76 -4.16 -20.25 30.65
C LEU A 76 -5.15 -20.86 31.65
N THR A 77 -4.74 -20.93 32.92
CA THR A 77 -5.64 -21.22 34.04
C THR A 77 -6.54 -20.00 34.24
N GLY A 78 -7.64 -19.94 33.48
CA GLY A 78 -8.60 -18.82 33.56
C GLY A 78 -9.34 -18.47 32.27
N GLY A 79 -9.18 -19.24 31.18
CA GLY A 79 -10.04 -19.09 30.00
C GLY A 79 -11.23 -20.03 30.11
N GLY A 80 -12.45 -19.51 30.16
CA GLY A 80 -13.66 -20.32 29.98
C GLY A 80 -13.60 -21.13 28.69
N ASP A 81 -14.30 -22.26 28.64
CA ASP A 81 -14.27 -23.24 27.55
C ASP A 81 -14.87 -22.69 26.23
N SER A 82 -15.31 -21.43 26.24
CA SER A 82 -15.77 -20.70 25.06
C SER A 82 -15.50 -19.19 25.17
N ALA A 83 -15.41 -18.54 24.00
CA ALA A 83 -15.30 -17.08 23.90
C ALA A 83 -16.43 -16.30 24.60
N ARG A 84 -17.56 -16.97 24.90
CA ARG A 84 -18.70 -16.39 25.60
C ARG A 84 -18.46 -16.29 27.11
N GLU A 85 -17.90 -17.34 27.72
CA GLU A 85 -17.61 -17.36 29.17
C GLU A 85 -16.51 -16.37 29.56
N SER A 86 -15.52 -16.14 28.68
CA SER A 86 -14.51 -15.11 28.89
C SER A 86 -15.08 -13.69 28.91
N ARG A 87 -16.16 -13.43 28.14
CA ARG A 87 -16.84 -12.12 28.16
C ARG A 87 -17.70 -11.95 29.41
N GLU A 88 -18.44 -12.97 29.83
CA GLU A 88 -19.27 -12.90 31.04
C GLU A 88 -18.44 -12.67 32.31
N SER A 89 -17.25 -13.26 32.40
CA SER A 89 -16.34 -13.08 33.54
C SER A 89 -15.76 -11.66 33.64
N ALA A 90 -15.47 -11.03 32.49
CA ALA A 90 -14.97 -9.65 32.43
C ALA A 90 -16.06 -8.62 32.78
N GLN A 91 -17.33 -8.96 32.55
CA GLN A 91 -18.46 -8.06 32.76
C GLN A 91 -19.00 -8.10 34.21
N SER A 92 -18.76 -9.19 34.94
CA SER A 92 -19.17 -9.33 36.35
C SER A 92 -18.21 -8.65 37.35
N SER A 93 -17.09 -8.09 36.89
CA SER A 93 -16.05 -7.50 37.77
C SER A 93 -16.11 -5.96 37.84
N SER A 94 -17.15 -5.32 37.29
CA SER A 94 -17.29 -3.85 37.26
C SER A 94 -18.53 -3.34 38.00
N GLU A 95 -18.97 -4.04 39.05
CA GLU A 95 -20.03 -3.56 39.95
C GLU A 95 -19.52 -3.46 41.38
N SER A 96 -19.65 -2.24 41.93
CA SER A 96 -19.27 -1.77 43.27
C SER A 96 -17.87 -1.18 43.39
N GLU A 97 -17.80 0.15 43.25
CA GLU A 97 -17.42 1.02 44.37
C GLU A 97 -17.97 2.43 44.10
N THR A 98 -18.92 2.85 44.94
CA THR A 98 -19.54 4.17 44.98
C THR A 98 -19.24 4.80 46.34
N SER A 99 -18.85 6.10 46.30
CA SER A 99 -18.89 7.14 47.37
C SER A 99 -17.77 7.13 48.43
N ALA A 100 -17.20 8.24 48.91
CA ALA A 100 -17.49 9.68 48.82
C ALA A 100 -16.18 10.48 49.12
N SER A 101 -15.99 11.74 48.69
CA SER A 101 -16.44 12.90 49.48
C SER A 101 -16.60 14.19 48.64
N THR A 102 -17.78 14.74 48.83
CA THR A 102 -18.39 16.04 48.50
C THR A 102 -17.52 17.28 48.71
N GLU A 103 -17.55 18.21 47.74
CA GLU A 103 -18.04 19.59 47.96
C GLU A 103 -18.55 20.23 46.64
N GLU A 104 -19.63 20.99 46.79
CA GLU A 104 -20.62 21.40 45.80
C GLU A 104 -20.13 22.39 44.73
N THR A 105 -20.61 22.22 43.49
CA THR A 105 -21.44 23.25 42.82
C THR A 105 -22.31 22.56 41.78
N ALA A 106 -23.63 22.75 41.92
CA ALA A 106 -24.65 22.21 41.04
C ALA A 106 -24.61 22.84 39.65
N ALA A 107 -24.65 22.02 38.60
CA ALA A 107 -25.32 22.35 37.34
C ALA A 107 -25.70 21.06 36.61
N SER A 108 -26.94 21.05 36.11
CA SER A 108 -27.68 19.97 35.45
C SER A 108 -26.91 18.87 34.74
N ASP A 109 -27.38 17.65 35.00
CA ASP A 109 -27.86 16.70 33.98
C ASP A 109 -27.66 17.18 32.53
N LEU A 110 -26.53 16.80 31.97
CA LEU A 110 -26.37 16.61 30.54
C LEU A 110 -25.76 15.23 30.40
N GLU A 111 -26.60 14.23 30.12
CA GLU A 111 -26.16 13.11 29.28
C GLU A 111 -25.50 13.72 28.05
N ILE A 112 -24.17 13.77 28.06
CA ILE A 112 -23.39 14.09 26.88
C ILE A 112 -23.49 12.83 26.01
N SER A 113 -24.60 12.71 25.28
CA SER A 113 -24.65 11.90 24.07
C SER A 113 -23.36 12.20 23.30
N PRO A 114 -22.57 11.19 22.89
CA PRO A 114 -21.39 11.45 22.10
C PRO A 114 -21.85 12.22 20.88
N VAL A 115 -21.39 13.47 20.75
CA VAL A 115 -21.57 14.26 19.56
C VAL A 115 -20.96 13.43 18.44
N GLN A 116 -21.81 12.75 17.67
CA GLN A 116 -21.44 12.19 16.39
C GLN A 116 -21.08 13.39 15.53
N THR A 117 -19.79 13.74 15.55
CA THR A 117 -19.26 14.66 14.55
C THR A 117 -19.37 13.88 13.26
N GLU A 118 -20.33 14.26 12.41
CA GLU A 118 -20.52 13.60 11.13
C GLU A 118 -19.17 13.57 10.41
N ALA A 119 -18.68 12.37 10.14
CA ALA A 119 -17.41 12.20 9.47
C ALA A 119 -17.51 12.85 8.08
N VAL A 120 -16.54 13.71 7.76
CA VAL A 120 -16.47 14.33 6.43
C VAL A 120 -16.44 13.22 5.37
N ASN A 121 -17.32 13.33 4.38
CA ASN A 121 -17.42 12.35 3.30
C ASN A 121 -16.25 12.48 2.32
N VAL A 122 -15.29 11.57 2.43
CA VAL A 122 -14.11 11.48 1.56
C VAL A 122 -14.25 10.46 0.43
N GLN A 123 -15.38 9.74 0.35
CA GLN A 123 -15.64 8.78 -0.72
C GLN A 123 -15.68 9.47 -2.09
N GLY A 124 -15.02 8.91 -3.10
CA GLY A 124 -15.02 9.40 -4.47
C GLY A 124 -13.64 9.41 -5.11
N ASN A 125 -13.52 10.10 -6.23
CA ASN A 125 -12.24 10.27 -6.92
C ASN A 125 -11.51 11.48 -6.36
N TRP A 126 -10.20 11.37 -6.23
CA TRP A 126 -9.33 12.41 -5.73
C TRP A 126 -8.12 12.55 -6.63
N PHE A 127 -7.70 13.80 -6.83
CA PHE A 127 -6.43 14.13 -7.44
C PHE A 127 -5.60 14.91 -6.44
N PHE A 128 -4.39 14.44 -6.18
CA PHE A 128 -3.42 15.05 -5.28
C PHE A 128 -2.14 15.42 -6.03
N THR A 129 -1.58 16.56 -5.71
CA THR A 129 -0.25 16.99 -6.13
C THR A 129 0.67 16.89 -4.92
N LEU A 130 1.65 16.00 -4.98
CA LEU A 130 2.70 15.86 -3.96
C LEU A 130 3.91 16.65 -4.43
N ASN A 131 4.40 17.55 -3.58
CA ASN A 131 5.48 18.47 -3.91
C ASN A 131 6.62 18.36 -2.90
N ASP A 132 7.78 17.92 -3.39
CA ASP A 132 9.06 17.93 -2.67
C ASP A 132 10.13 18.65 -3.53
N SER A 133 11.30 18.04 -3.74
CA SER A 133 12.22 18.37 -4.83
C SER A 133 11.69 18.02 -6.24
N VAL A 134 10.69 17.15 -6.30
CA VAL A 134 10.04 16.61 -7.50
C VAL A 134 8.52 16.72 -7.32
N ILE A 135 7.80 17.02 -8.39
CA ILE A 135 6.34 17.05 -8.40
C ILE A 135 5.81 15.67 -8.84
N ARG A 136 4.85 15.15 -8.08
CA ARG A 136 4.17 13.88 -8.35
C ARG A 136 2.66 14.08 -8.37
N ASP A 137 2.01 13.55 -9.40
CA ASP A 137 0.55 13.56 -9.53
C ASP A 137 -0.01 12.23 -9.02
N LEU A 138 -1.00 12.28 -8.15
CA LEU A 138 -1.60 11.10 -7.52
C LEU A 138 -3.11 11.12 -7.74
N ALA A 139 -3.61 10.16 -8.50
CA ALA A 139 -5.05 9.93 -8.65
C ALA A 139 -5.47 8.74 -7.79
N LEU A 140 -6.52 8.90 -6.98
CA LEU A 140 -7.07 7.85 -6.12
C LEU A 140 -8.59 7.74 -6.30
N THR A 141 -9.11 6.53 -6.19
CA THR A 141 -10.53 6.29 -5.91
C THR A 141 -10.63 5.77 -4.48
N LEU A 142 -11.35 6.52 -3.63
CA LEU A 142 -11.53 6.23 -2.22
C LEU A 142 -12.95 5.74 -1.93
N LEU A 143 -13.02 4.75 -1.05
CA LEU A 143 -14.21 4.20 -0.42
C LEU A 143 -14.10 4.48 1.08
N GLN A 144 -15.23 4.71 1.73
CA GLN A 144 -15.30 5.04 3.14
C GLN A 144 -16.34 4.15 3.83
N ASP A 145 -15.96 3.56 4.96
CA ASP A 145 -16.86 2.84 5.86
C ASP A 145 -16.68 3.40 7.28
N GLY A 146 -17.64 4.21 7.74
CA GLY A 146 -17.49 4.99 8.97
C GLY A 146 -16.28 5.93 8.91
N SER A 147 -15.33 5.74 9.82
CA SER A 147 -14.06 6.49 9.85
C SER A 147 -12.96 5.87 9.00
N ASP A 148 -13.13 4.63 8.54
CA ASP A 148 -12.10 3.91 7.78
C ASP A 148 -12.17 4.28 6.30
N VAL A 149 -11.01 4.48 5.69
CA VAL A 149 -10.87 4.88 4.29
C VAL A 149 -9.94 3.91 3.58
N TYR A 150 -10.37 3.42 2.42
CA TYR A 150 -9.60 2.47 1.61
C TYR A 150 -9.76 2.80 0.14
N GLY A 151 -8.77 2.44 -0.65
CA GLY A 151 -8.81 2.78 -2.06
C GLY A 151 -7.60 2.31 -2.83
N SER A 152 -7.54 2.73 -4.08
CA SER A 152 -6.40 2.48 -4.94
C SER A 152 -6.31 3.55 -6.00
N GLY A 153 -5.19 3.58 -6.69
CA GLY A 153 -5.01 4.48 -7.82
C GLY A 153 -3.61 4.45 -8.34
N ARG A 154 -3.16 5.58 -8.88
CA ARG A 154 -1.87 5.69 -9.56
C ARG A 154 -1.16 6.96 -9.17
N ILE A 155 0.14 6.83 -8.90
CA ILE A 155 1.05 7.96 -8.78
C ILE A 155 1.88 8.07 -10.08
N LYS A 156 2.12 9.30 -10.53
CA LYS A 156 2.92 9.62 -11.70
C LYS A 156 4.06 10.55 -11.30
N GLU A 157 5.25 10.20 -11.72
CA GLU A 157 6.49 10.96 -11.52
C GLU A 157 7.19 11.09 -12.87
N GLY A 158 7.09 12.27 -13.50
CA GLY A 158 7.58 12.46 -14.87
C GLY A 158 6.91 11.49 -15.85
N ASN A 159 7.70 10.61 -16.46
CA ASN A 159 7.22 9.57 -17.39
C ASN A 159 6.91 8.23 -16.71
N ASN A 160 7.24 8.09 -15.43
CA ASN A 160 7.00 6.87 -14.66
C ASN A 160 5.63 6.92 -14.00
N SER A 161 4.95 5.79 -13.93
CA SER A 161 3.69 5.66 -13.21
C SER A 161 3.62 4.34 -12.47
N MET A 162 3.17 4.39 -11.22
CA MET A 162 3.11 3.27 -10.31
C MET A 162 1.70 3.12 -9.76
N ASP A 163 1.21 1.89 -9.67
CA ASP A 163 -0.03 1.58 -8.96
C ASP A 163 0.20 1.68 -7.46
N VAL A 164 -0.79 2.21 -6.75
CA VAL A 164 -0.79 2.39 -5.30
C VAL A 164 -2.08 1.86 -4.70
N SER A 165 -1.95 1.16 -3.57
CA SER A 165 -3.08 0.85 -2.69
C SER A 165 -3.09 1.86 -1.54
N ALA A 166 -4.28 2.31 -1.13
CA ALA A 166 -4.46 3.30 -0.07
C ALA A 166 -5.30 2.72 1.08
N SER A 167 -4.89 3.00 2.31
CA SER A 167 -5.66 2.72 3.52
C SER A 167 -5.46 3.81 4.56
N GLY A 168 -6.46 4.08 5.37
CA GLY A 168 -6.40 5.24 6.26
C GLY A 168 -7.65 5.43 7.09
N ALA A 169 -7.74 6.60 7.71
CA ALA A 169 -8.89 6.99 8.50
C ALA A 169 -9.14 8.48 8.43
N VAL A 170 -10.39 8.88 8.65
CA VAL A 170 -10.84 10.27 8.76
C VAL A 170 -11.50 10.50 10.12
N ILE A 171 -11.12 11.59 10.80
CA ILE A 171 -11.68 12.02 12.09
C ILE A 171 -11.91 13.53 12.00
N GLY A 172 -13.17 13.95 12.01
CA GLY A 172 -13.51 15.36 11.78
C GLY A 172 -12.97 15.84 10.42
N SER A 173 -12.15 16.89 10.43
CA SER A 173 -11.46 17.41 9.25
C SER A 173 -10.09 16.77 8.98
N ASP A 174 -9.60 15.88 9.84
CA ASP A 174 -8.27 15.30 9.68
C ASP A 174 -8.36 13.93 9.00
N MET A 175 -7.62 13.78 7.89
CA MET A 175 -7.51 12.52 7.15
C MET A 175 -6.06 12.04 7.13
N LYS A 176 -5.85 10.77 7.48
CA LYS A 176 -4.56 10.10 7.36
C LYS A 176 -4.67 9.01 6.32
N LEU A 177 -3.82 9.06 5.30
CA LEU A 177 -3.73 8.02 4.26
C LEU A 177 -2.33 7.42 4.23
N ASN A 178 -2.26 6.09 4.22
CA ASN A 178 -1.08 5.31 3.92
C ASN A 178 -1.24 4.73 2.53
N LEU A 179 -0.30 5.04 1.65
CA LEU A 179 -0.23 4.46 0.31
C LEU A 179 0.98 3.55 0.20
N VAL A 180 0.84 2.46 -0.53
CA VAL A 180 1.95 1.54 -0.82
C VAL A 180 1.96 1.22 -2.31
N SER A 181 3.10 1.48 -2.96
CA SER A 181 3.43 0.92 -4.27
C SER A 181 4.20 -0.39 -4.11
N THR A 182 4.16 -1.26 -5.11
CA THR A 182 4.84 -2.57 -5.07
C THR A 182 6.04 -2.68 -6.01
N ASN A 183 6.20 -1.76 -6.97
CA ASN A 183 7.34 -1.75 -7.88
C ASN A 183 7.69 -0.32 -8.35
N PRO A 184 8.68 0.35 -7.73
CA PRO A 184 9.38 -0.04 -6.49
C PRO A 184 8.46 -0.03 -5.25
N ILE A 185 8.89 -0.69 -4.17
CA ILE A 185 8.18 -0.68 -2.88
C ILE A 185 8.43 0.66 -2.19
N ILE A 186 7.41 1.52 -2.16
CA ILE A 186 7.44 2.82 -1.50
C ILE A 186 6.16 2.99 -0.68
N GLN A 187 6.29 3.37 0.58
CA GLN A 187 5.19 3.77 1.44
C GLN A 187 5.10 5.29 1.49
N TYR A 188 3.95 5.86 1.17
CA TYR A 188 3.64 7.27 1.37
C TYR A 188 2.67 7.42 2.54
N LYS A 189 2.99 8.28 3.50
CA LYS A 189 2.12 8.63 4.63
C LYS A 189 1.70 10.08 4.48
N LEU A 190 0.42 10.30 4.20
CA LEU A 190 -0.18 11.62 4.03
C LEU A 190 -0.97 11.97 5.29
N ASN A 191 -0.69 13.14 5.85
CA ASN A 191 -1.50 13.76 6.89
C ASN A 191 -2.15 15.00 6.29
N LEU A 192 -3.48 14.97 6.20
CA LEU A 192 -4.28 15.92 5.44
C LEU A 192 -5.30 16.58 6.36
N THR A 193 -5.55 17.86 6.11
CA THR A 193 -6.72 18.59 6.61
C THR A 193 -7.66 18.82 5.44
N LEU A 194 -8.92 18.45 5.65
CA LEU A 194 -10.01 18.53 4.69
C LEU A 194 -10.74 19.86 4.83
N ASP A 195 -11.06 20.45 3.69
CA ASP A 195 -11.96 21.58 3.56
C ASP A 195 -12.88 21.33 2.37
N GLN A 196 -14.07 20.78 2.66
CA GLN A 196 -15.05 20.34 1.66
C GLN A 196 -14.42 19.36 0.65
N ASP A 197 -14.34 19.77 -0.62
CA ASP A 197 -13.77 19.00 -1.72
C ASP A 197 -12.26 19.22 -1.92
N ARG A 198 -11.61 19.85 -0.94
CA ARG A 198 -10.17 20.10 -0.94
C ARG A 198 -9.50 19.41 0.22
N ALA A 199 -8.24 19.05 0.02
CA ALA A 199 -7.38 18.52 1.05
C ALA A 199 -6.02 19.22 0.96
N SER A 200 -5.38 19.45 2.09
CA SER A 200 -4.01 19.98 2.11
C SER A 200 -3.25 19.43 3.31
N GLY A 201 -1.93 19.34 3.20
CA GLY A 201 -1.12 18.90 4.33
C GLY A 201 0.29 18.52 3.94
N VAL A 202 0.81 17.49 4.61
CA VAL A 202 2.18 17.02 4.43
C VAL A 202 2.20 15.53 4.14
N PHE A 203 3.22 15.10 3.42
CA PHE A 203 3.49 13.68 3.23
C PHE A 203 4.92 13.32 3.61
N ARG A 204 5.12 12.04 3.94
CA ARG A 204 6.43 11.41 4.06
C ARG A 204 6.46 10.17 3.21
N ALA A 205 7.49 10.00 2.40
CA ALA A 205 7.74 8.78 1.66
C ALA A 205 8.86 7.98 2.32
N LEU A 206 8.71 6.65 2.35
CA LEU A 206 9.69 5.69 2.81
C LEU A 206 9.90 4.66 1.72
N CYS A 207 11.15 4.44 1.33
CA CYS A 207 11.49 3.47 0.29
C CYS A 207 12.58 2.51 0.79
N ALA A 208 12.55 1.28 0.29
CA ALA A 208 13.60 0.31 0.60
C ALA A 208 14.86 0.66 -0.21
N GLY A 209 15.88 1.19 0.46
CA GLY A 209 17.20 1.43 -0.14
C GLY A 209 17.43 2.84 -0.72
N CYS A 210 16.55 3.80 -0.44
CA CYS A 210 16.78 5.22 -0.74
C CYS A 210 16.50 6.12 0.48
N GLU A 211 16.86 7.40 0.35
CA GLU A 211 16.59 8.41 1.37
C GLU A 211 15.07 8.61 1.53
N ASN A 212 14.61 8.83 2.76
CA ASN A 212 13.22 9.18 3.01
C ASN A 212 13.01 10.67 2.70
N TRP A 213 11.95 11.03 1.99
CA TRP A 213 11.64 12.42 1.69
C TRP A 213 10.31 12.87 2.30
N ILE A 214 10.19 14.18 2.49
CA ILE A 214 9.03 14.86 3.08
C ILE A 214 8.67 16.00 2.15
N GLY A 215 7.38 16.25 1.99
CA GLY A 215 6.89 17.35 1.17
C GLY A 215 5.49 17.79 1.57
N THR A 216 4.93 18.67 0.76
CA THR A 216 3.54 19.14 0.89
C THR A 216 2.64 18.37 -0.06
N VAL A 217 1.36 18.33 0.28
CA VAL A 217 0.34 17.71 -0.57
C VAL A 217 -0.87 18.64 -0.63
N GLU A 218 -1.38 18.81 -1.84
CA GLU A 218 -2.64 19.51 -2.11
C GLU A 218 -3.54 18.56 -2.89
N GLY A 219 -4.82 18.51 -2.56
CA GLY A 219 -5.77 17.56 -3.12
C GLY A 219 -7.10 18.21 -3.46
N GLN A 220 -7.75 17.67 -4.48
CA GLN A 220 -9.09 18.04 -4.89
C GLN A 220 -9.89 16.79 -5.21
N LYS A 221 -11.13 16.74 -4.71
CA LYS A 221 -12.11 15.73 -5.05
C LYS A 221 -12.67 16.01 -6.44
N THR A 222 -12.71 14.98 -7.29
CA THR A 222 -13.33 15.02 -8.61
C THR A 222 -14.57 14.12 -8.57
N GLY A 223 -15.68 14.63 -9.10
CA GLY A 223 -17.03 14.06 -8.94
C GLY A 223 -17.17 12.59 -9.30
#